data_AF-A0A845GUA0-F1
#
_entry.id   AF-A0A845GUA0-F1
#
_cell.length_a   1.000
_cell.length_b   1.000
_cell.length_c   1.000
_cell.angle_alpha   90.00
_cell.angle_beta   90.00
_cell.angle_gamma   90.00
#
_symmetry.space_group_name_H-M   'P 1'
#
loop_
_entity.id
_entity.type
_entity.pdbx_description
1 polymer ?
#
loop_
_entity_poly.entity_id
_entity_poly.type
_entity_poly.pdbx_seq_one_letter_code
_entity_poly.pdbx_strand_id
1 'polypeptide(L)'
;MFKGTIALFDEYYRKMDAEQPGFNRDLAMEVRERLQQLDYIVERARELEHLVGLPRRKFMESYEAEQKAAVEQCREPSMAAINIDITEDEKQEMSKASFELQLFTETFYYFAFRTRQILQNPKAGVLGLSGFECKGVRDVRNKLIEHVEGKDSQIFIRSFASGGLGGPIIKGPRYDGQHHFQDAGLYTNAEEFRDDLERVLNNSLKIGLS
;
A
#
# COMPACT_ATOMS: atom_id res chain seq x y z
N MET A 1 2.77 3.08 10.01
CA MET A 1 2.35 1.66 9.89
C MET A 1 3.40 0.66 10.39
N PHE A 2 4.69 0.79 10.04
CA PHE A 2 5.75 -0.18 10.28
C PHE A 2 6.64 0.13 11.49
N LYS A 3 6.33 1.14 12.30
CA LYS A 3 7.16 1.53 13.47
C LYS A 3 7.46 0.37 14.42
N GLY A 4 6.46 -0.47 14.74
CA GLY A 4 6.64 -1.68 15.55
C GLY A 4 7.53 -2.72 14.86
N THR A 5 7.26 -2.99 13.58
CA THR A 5 8.05 -3.90 12.74
C THR A 5 9.51 -3.48 12.61
N ILE A 6 9.77 -2.17 12.50
CA ILE A 6 11.12 -1.59 12.45
C ILE A 6 11.85 -1.88 13.76
N ALA A 7 11.22 -1.62 14.91
CA ALA A 7 11.83 -1.91 16.20
C ALA A 7 12.14 -3.40 16.39
N LEU A 8 11.23 -4.27 15.93
CA LEU A 8 11.43 -5.72 15.94
C LEU A 8 12.57 -6.15 15.02
N PHE A 9 12.69 -5.53 13.84
CA PHE A 9 13.81 -5.75 12.92
C PHE A 9 15.14 -5.28 13.53
N ASP A 10 15.15 -4.15 14.24
CA ASP A 10 16.34 -3.63 14.92
C ASP A 10 16.80 -4.55 16.08
N GLU A 11 15.88 -5.26 16.73
CA GLU A 11 16.21 -6.32 17.69
C GLU A 11 16.83 -7.55 17.00
N TYR A 12 16.20 -8.03 15.93
CA TYR A 12 16.72 -9.10 15.09
C TYR A 12 18.13 -8.78 14.58
N TYR A 13 18.33 -7.58 14.03
CA TYR A 13 19.61 -7.11 13.52
C TYR A 13 20.71 -7.21 14.58
N ARG A 14 20.47 -6.64 15.77
CA ARG A 14 21.45 -6.64 16.86
C ARG A 14 21.81 -8.05 17.30
N LYS A 15 20.83 -8.96 17.37
CA LYS A 15 21.06 -10.36 17.70
C LYS A 15 21.93 -11.05 16.64
N MET A 16 21.54 -10.96 15.37
CA MET A 16 22.29 -11.62 14.28
C MET A 16 23.70 -11.06 14.13
N ASP A 17 23.87 -9.74 14.26
CA ASP A 17 25.18 -9.10 14.17
C ASP A 17 26.14 -9.55 15.28
N ALA A 18 25.62 -9.77 16.49
CA ALA A 18 26.41 -10.24 17.63
C ALA A 18 26.71 -11.75 17.56
N GLU A 19 25.76 -12.56 17.08
CA GLU A 19 25.79 -14.01 17.26
C GLU A 19 26.13 -14.82 16.01
N GLN A 20 25.92 -14.28 14.80
CA GLN A 20 25.92 -15.09 13.58
C GLN A 20 27.06 -14.72 12.61
N PRO A 21 28.10 -15.56 12.48
CA PRO A 21 29.09 -15.42 11.43
C PRO A 21 28.44 -15.45 10.03
N GLY A 22 28.84 -14.53 9.16
CA GLY A 22 28.29 -14.44 7.80
C GLY A 22 26.98 -13.65 7.68
N PHE A 23 26.49 -13.04 8.76
CA PHE A 23 25.41 -12.07 8.68
C PHE A 23 25.81 -10.88 7.80
N ASN A 24 25.01 -10.59 6.78
CA ASN A 24 25.28 -9.51 5.84
C ASN A 24 24.67 -8.19 6.33
N ARG A 25 25.53 -7.37 6.95
CA ARG A 25 25.14 -6.07 7.51
C ARG A 25 24.57 -5.12 6.45
N ASP A 26 25.17 -5.07 5.27
CA ASP A 26 24.78 -4.11 4.24
C ASP A 26 23.38 -4.40 3.70
N LEU A 27 23.08 -5.67 3.41
CA LEU A 27 21.73 -6.07 2.97
C LEU A 27 20.70 -5.96 4.09
N ALA A 28 21.07 -6.21 5.34
CA ALA A 28 20.17 -5.98 6.47
C ALA A 28 19.88 -4.48 6.68
N MET A 29 20.88 -3.61 6.49
CA MET A 29 20.70 -2.16 6.50
C MET A 29 19.82 -1.68 5.34
N GLU A 30 19.96 -2.27 4.15
CA GLU A 30 19.06 -1.99 3.02
C GLU A 30 17.61 -2.33 3.40
N VAL A 31 17.35 -3.53 3.96
CA VAL A 31 16.01 -3.91 4.44
C VAL A 31 15.47 -2.88 5.43
N ARG A 32 16.29 -2.48 6.40
CA ARG A 32 15.90 -1.49 7.40
C ARG A 32 15.57 -0.13 6.78
N GLU A 33 16.34 0.35 5.80
CA GLU A 33 16.03 1.58 5.07
C GLU A 33 14.71 1.46 4.31
N ARG A 34 14.50 0.32 3.62
CA ARG A 34 13.26 0.08 2.87
C ARG A 34 12.04 0.04 3.79
N LEU A 35 12.12 -0.52 5.00
CA LEU A 35 11.02 -0.47 5.98
C LEU A 35 10.64 0.96 6.36
N GLN A 36 11.63 1.85 6.53
CA GLN A 36 11.41 3.27 6.78
C GLN A 36 10.69 3.95 5.60
N GLN A 37 11.12 3.64 4.38
CA GLN A 37 10.50 4.18 3.18
C GLN A 37 9.06 3.67 3.01
N LEU A 38 8.81 2.38 3.26
CA LEU A 38 7.46 1.81 3.23
C LEU A 38 6.54 2.49 4.26
N ASP A 39 7.05 2.78 5.46
CA ASP A 39 6.31 3.54 6.48
C ASP A 39 5.91 4.93 5.99
N TYR A 40 6.89 5.69 5.48
CA TYR A 40 6.67 7.01 4.92
C TYR A 40 5.68 6.99 3.76
N ILE A 41 5.83 6.04 2.83
CA ILE A 41 4.98 5.91 1.66
C ILE A 41 3.52 5.65 2.06
N VAL A 42 3.26 4.75 3.01
CA VAL A 42 1.90 4.46 3.47
C VAL A 42 1.29 5.66 4.19
N GLU A 43 2.04 6.35 5.05
CA GLU A 43 1.57 7.57 5.72
C GLU A 43 1.24 8.67 4.70
N ARG A 44 2.13 8.90 3.73
CA ARG A 44 1.92 9.89 2.67
C ARG A 44 0.75 9.55 1.75
N ALA A 45 0.56 8.27 1.42
CA ALA A 45 -0.56 7.83 0.59
C ALA A 45 -1.92 8.15 1.26
N ARG A 46 -2.02 8.03 2.59
CA ARG A 46 -3.25 8.39 3.33
C ARG A 46 -3.57 9.86 3.26
N GLU A 47 -2.56 10.72 3.39
CA GLU A 47 -2.72 12.18 3.24
C GLU A 47 -3.20 12.53 1.84
N LEU A 48 -2.60 11.92 0.82
CA LEU A 48 -2.93 12.17 -0.58
C LEU A 48 -4.33 11.65 -0.94
N GLU A 49 -4.75 10.49 -0.44
CA GLU A 49 -6.13 10.01 -0.60
C GLU A 49 -7.14 10.97 0.01
N HIS A 50 -6.79 11.60 1.14
CA HIS A 50 -7.64 12.62 1.71
C HIS A 50 -7.80 13.81 0.76
N LEU A 51 -6.76 14.24 0.05
CA LEU A 51 -6.88 15.32 -0.93
C LEU A 51 -7.70 14.88 -2.17
N VAL A 52 -7.40 13.70 -2.72
CA VAL A 52 -8.11 13.16 -3.90
C VAL A 52 -9.61 12.93 -3.61
N GLY A 53 -9.96 12.61 -2.36
CA GLY A 53 -11.34 12.42 -1.92
C GLY A 53 -12.15 13.71 -1.68
N LEU A 54 -11.59 14.90 -1.92
CA LEU A 54 -12.25 16.18 -1.64
C LEU A 54 -13.63 16.34 -2.33
N PRO A 55 -13.82 16.01 -3.62
CA PRO A 55 -15.12 16.21 -4.27
C PRO A 55 -16.19 15.33 -3.64
N ARG A 56 -15.83 14.09 -3.28
CA ARG A 56 -16.73 13.18 -2.57
C ARG A 56 -17.09 13.72 -1.20
N ARG A 57 -16.15 14.31 -0.45
CA ARG A 57 -16.46 14.94 0.84
C ARG A 57 -17.41 16.12 0.69
N LYS A 58 -17.09 17.07 -0.20
CA LYS A 58 -17.97 18.23 -0.47
C LYS A 58 -19.36 17.77 -0.93
N PHE A 59 -19.44 16.71 -1.75
CA PHE A 59 -20.71 16.10 -2.12
C PHE A 59 -21.49 15.59 -0.90
N MET A 60 -20.85 14.80 -0.03
CA MET A 60 -21.50 14.25 1.15
C MET A 60 -21.97 15.36 2.11
N GLU A 61 -21.15 16.39 2.33
CA GLU A 61 -21.51 17.55 3.16
C GLU A 61 -22.72 18.30 2.58
N SER A 62 -22.72 18.57 1.28
CA SER A 62 -23.86 19.20 0.59
C SER A 62 -25.12 18.31 0.62
N TYR A 63 -24.97 17.00 0.47
CA TYR A 63 -26.06 16.04 0.56
C TYR A 63 -26.68 16.02 1.96
N GLU A 64 -25.86 15.98 3.01
CA GLU A 64 -26.32 16.02 4.41
C GLU A 64 -27.05 17.32 4.75
N ALA A 65 -26.52 18.45 4.26
CA ALA A 65 -27.18 19.76 4.42
C ALA A 65 -28.54 19.81 3.72
N GLU A 66 -28.63 19.31 2.48
CA GLU A 66 -29.87 19.23 1.71
C GLU A 66 -30.86 18.26 2.37
N GLN A 67 -30.40 17.12 2.86
CA GLN A 67 -31.23 16.16 3.58
C GLN A 67 -31.85 16.79 4.82
N LYS A 68 -31.04 17.53 5.60
CA LYS A 68 -31.53 18.25 6.78
C LYS A 68 -32.58 19.30 6.41
N ALA A 69 -32.31 20.13 5.39
CA ALA A 69 -33.25 21.15 4.92
C ALA A 69 -34.56 20.54 4.39
N ALA A 70 -34.48 19.41 3.69
CA ALA A 70 -35.64 18.71 3.17
C ALA A 70 -36.53 18.16 4.30
N VAL A 71 -35.93 17.59 5.35
CA VAL A 71 -36.65 17.14 6.55
C VAL A 71 -37.35 18.30 7.24
N GLU A 72 -36.67 19.43 7.45
CA GLU A 72 -37.25 20.64 8.05
C GLU A 72 -38.43 21.19 7.24
N GLN A 73 -38.40 21.00 5.93
CA GLN A 73 -39.44 21.46 4.99
C GLN A 73 -40.50 20.38 4.68
N CYS A 74 -40.42 19.20 5.30
CA CYS A 74 -41.30 18.06 5.00
C CYS A 74 -41.37 17.69 3.50
N ARG A 75 -40.22 17.77 2.81
CA ARG A 75 -40.07 17.38 1.41
C ARG A 75 -38.98 16.32 1.24
N GLU A 76 -38.92 15.72 0.06
CA GLU A 76 -37.81 14.84 -0.31
C GLU A 76 -36.54 15.66 -0.65
N PRO A 77 -35.35 15.14 -0.33
CA PRO A 77 -34.09 15.76 -0.72
C PRO A 77 -33.92 15.71 -2.24
N SER A 78 -33.50 16.82 -2.84
CA SER A 78 -33.30 16.94 -4.28
C SER A 78 -31.83 16.79 -4.64
N MET A 79 -31.50 15.76 -5.43
CA MET A 79 -30.14 15.61 -5.97
C MET A 79 -29.73 16.77 -6.87
N ALA A 80 -30.70 17.42 -7.53
CA ALA A 80 -30.44 18.58 -8.38
C ALA A 80 -30.07 19.84 -7.59
N ALA A 81 -30.35 19.87 -6.28
CA ALA A 81 -29.96 20.97 -5.40
C ALA A 81 -28.50 20.87 -4.92
N ILE A 82 -27.84 19.72 -5.12
CA ILE A 82 -26.47 19.49 -4.69
C ILE A 82 -25.53 20.05 -5.75
N ASN A 83 -25.02 21.25 -5.50
CA ASN A 83 -23.97 21.85 -6.31
C ASN A 83 -22.62 21.69 -5.60
N ILE A 84 -21.67 21.00 -6.23
CA ILE A 84 -20.30 20.93 -5.74
C ILE A 84 -19.49 21.94 -6.54
N ASP A 85 -19.13 23.05 -5.88
CA ASP A 85 -18.17 23.98 -6.48
C ASP A 85 -16.74 23.50 -6.17
N ILE A 86 -16.01 23.18 -7.23
CA ILE A 86 -14.59 22.84 -7.18
C ILE A 86 -13.84 23.95 -7.92
N THR A 87 -13.05 24.70 -7.15
CA THR A 87 -12.22 25.77 -7.68
C THR A 87 -11.14 25.22 -8.60
N GLU A 88 -10.59 26.06 -9.47
CA GLU A 88 -9.51 25.63 -10.36
C GLU A 88 -8.24 25.22 -9.60
N ASP A 89 -7.92 25.92 -8.52
CA ASP A 89 -6.79 25.59 -7.64
C ASP A 89 -6.99 24.21 -7.00
N GLU A 90 -8.19 23.90 -6.49
CA GLU A 90 -8.50 22.56 -5.96
C GLU A 90 -8.38 21.46 -7.02
N LYS A 91 -8.77 21.72 -8.28
CA LYS A 91 -8.57 20.75 -9.37
C LYS A 91 -7.09 20.48 -9.61
N GLN A 92 -6.26 21.52 -9.60
CA GLN A 92 -4.82 21.38 -9.79
C GLN A 92 -4.18 20.59 -8.65
N GLU A 93 -4.54 20.91 -7.39
CA GLU A 93 -4.07 20.19 -6.22
C GLU A 93 -4.48 18.71 -6.24
N MET A 94 -5.74 18.42 -6.56
CA MET A 94 -6.23 17.04 -6.68
C MET A 94 -5.54 16.27 -7.80
N SER A 95 -5.30 16.91 -8.94
CA SER A 95 -4.58 16.29 -10.07
C SER A 95 -3.15 15.91 -9.66
N LYS A 96 -2.44 16.84 -9.00
CA LYS A 96 -1.11 16.58 -8.45
C LYS A 96 -1.13 15.48 -7.39
N ALA A 97 -2.10 15.53 -6.47
CA ALA A 97 -2.23 14.52 -5.42
C ALA A 97 -2.54 13.14 -5.99
N SER A 98 -3.38 13.05 -7.02
CA SER A 98 -3.69 11.79 -7.70
C SER A 98 -2.46 11.21 -8.40
N PHE A 99 -1.64 12.05 -9.03
CA PHE A 99 -0.38 11.62 -9.63
C PHE A 99 0.60 11.09 -8.57
N GLU A 100 0.82 11.85 -7.50
CA GLU A 100 1.70 11.45 -6.39
C GLU A 100 1.21 10.14 -5.73
N LEU A 101 -0.10 10.00 -5.53
CA LEU A 101 -0.69 8.81 -4.92
C LEU A 101 -0.42 7.56 -5.75
N GLN A 102 -0.58 7.64 -7.08
CA GLN A 102 -0.23 6.55 -7.97
C GLN A 102 1.26 6.23 -7.91
N LEU A 103 2.13 7.24 -8.01
CA LEU A 103 3.58 7.08 -7.94
C LEU A 103 4.01 6.37 -6.65
N PHE A 104 3.49 6.81 -5.51
CA PHE A 104 3.79 6.22 -4.21
C PHE A 104 3.27 4.78 -4.09
N THR A 105 2.10 4.50 -4.64
CA THR A 105 1.52 3.15 -4.64
C THR A 105 2.39 2.18 -5.45
N GLU A 106 2.82 2.55 -6.65
CA GLU A 106 3.72 1.72 -7.46
C GLU A 106 5.09 1.55 -6.78
N THR A 107 5.64 2.64 -6.22
CA THR A 107 6.92 2.63 -5.49
C THR A 107 6.89 1.69 -4.28
N PHE A 108 5.78 1.66 -3.53
CA PHE A 108 5.58 0.72 -2.43
C PHE A 108 5.81 -0.72 -2.88
N TYR A 109 5.17 -1.15 -3.98
CA TYR A 109 5.29 -2.52 -4.47
C TYR A 109 6.70 -2.88 -4.91
N TYR A 110 7.44 -1.95 -5.52
CA TYR A 110 8.85 -2.17 -5.86
C TYR A 110 9.73 -2.34 -4.63
N PHE A 111 9.61 -1.45 -3.63
CA PHE A 111 10.43 -1.51 -2.41
C PHE A 111 10.07 -2.71 -1.53
N ALA A 112 8.78 -3.02 -1.38
CA ALA A 112 8.32 -4.18 -0.64
C ALA A 112 8.81 -5.48 -1.31
N PHE A 113 8.74 -5.57 -2.64
CA PHE A 113 9.25 -6.73 -3.36
C PHE A 113 10.78 -6.88 -3.25
N ARG A 114 11.53 -5.77 -3.35
CA ARG A 114 12.99 -5.80 -3.13
C ARG A 114 13.33 -6.30 -1.73
N THR A 115 12.60 -5.83 -0.72
CA THR A 115 12.76 -6.29 0.67
C THR A 115 12.50 -7.80 0.76
N ARG A 116 11.39 -8.27 0.18
CA ARG A 116 11.06 -9.70 0.08
C ARG A 116 12.19 -10.51 -0.57
N GLN A 117 12.77 -10.03 -1.68
CA GLN A 117 13.86 -10.72 -2.36
C GLN A 117 15.11 -10.87 -1.48
N ILE A 118 15.47 -9.84 -0.70
CA ILE A 118 16.61 -9.91 0.21
C ILE A 118 16.33 -10.95 1.31
N LEU A 119 15.16 -10.86 1.94
CA LEU A 119 14.76 -11.73 3.07
C LEU A 119 14.64 -13.20 2.66
N GLN A 120 14.16 -13.49 1.45
CA GLN A 120 13.99 -14.86 0.97
C GLN A 120 15.27 -15.48 0.40
N ASN A 121 16.28 -14.69 0.05
CA ASN A 121 17.46 -15.21 -0.61
C ASN A 121 18.41 -15.85 0.42
N PRO A 122 18.61 -17.18 0.42
CA PRO A 122 19.49 -17.85 1.38
C PRO A 122 20.95 -17.39 1.25
N LYS A 123 21.35 -16.81 0.10
CA LYS A 123 22.68 -16.26 -0.13
C LYS A 123 22.82 -14.80 0.29
N ALA A 124 21.74 -14.13 0.68
CA ALA A 124 21.80 -12.74 1.14
C ALA A 124 22.44 -12.61 2.52
N GLY A 125 22.57 -13.70 3.29
CA GLY A 125 23.14 -13.63 4.65
C GLY A 125 22.22 -12.94 5.66
N VAL A 126 20.93 -12.80 5.35
CA VAL A 126 19.89 -12.38 6.31
C VAL A 126 19.20 -13.65 6.82
N LEU A 127 19.73 -14.21 7.90
CA LEU A 127 19.46 -15.58 8.35
C LEU A 127 18.10 -15.73 9.05
N GLY A 128 17.46 -16.90 8.93
CA GLY A 128 16.23 -17.22 9.65
C GLY A 128 14.95 -16.57 9.11
N LEU A 129 15.03 -15.74 8.04
CA LEU A 129 13.89 -15.01 7.48
C LEU A 129 13.40 -15.55 6.12
N SER A 130 13.93 -16.68 5.65
CA SER A 130 13.56 -17.25 4.33
C SER A 130 12.10 -17.69 4.21
N GLY A 131 11.41 -17.88 5.33
CA GLY A 131 9.97 -18.18 5.37
C GLY A 131 9.07 -16.94 5.22
N PHE A 132 9.64 -15.75 5.00
CA PHE A 132 8.87 -14.54 4.74
C PHE A 132 8.20 -14.65 3.37
N GLU A 133 6.88 -14.44 3.28
CA GLU A 133 6.16 -14.36 2.02
C GLU A 133 5.09 -13.28 2.16
N CYS A 134 4.80 -12.57 1.08
CA CYS A 134 3.72 -11.59 1.03
C CYS A 134 3.13 -11.65 -0.38
N LYS A 135 2.02 -12.38 -0.51
CA LYS A 135 1.44 -12.74 -1.80
C LYS A 135 0.86 -11.51 -2.48
N GLY A 136 0.21 -10.61 -1.74
CA GLY A 136 -0.33 -9.36 -2.28
C GLY A 136 0.74 -8.54 -2.99
N VAL A 137 1.87 -8.29 -2.33
CA VAL A 137 2.99 -7.53 -2.93
C VAL A 137 3.58 -8.25 -4.16
N ARG A 138 3.83 -9.56 -4.05
CA ARG A 138 4.40 -10.35 -5.16
C ARG A 138 3.47 -10.36 -6.37
N ASP A 139 2.20 -10.64 -6.15
CA ASP A 139 1.22 -10.81 -7.22
C ASP A 139 0.88 -9.46 -7.86
N VAL A 140 0.71 -8.39 -7.09
CA VAL A 140 0.48 -7.05 -7.66
C VAL A 140 1.66 -6.61 -8.52
N ARG A 141 2.90 -6.71 -8.03
CA ARG A 141 4.07 -6.35 -8.85
C ARG A 141 4.12 -7.20 -10.12
N ASN A 142 4.10 -8.52 -9.97
CA ASN A 142 4.36 -9.41 -11.11
C ASN A 142 3.21 -9.35 -12.12
N LYS A 143 1.96 -9.39 -11.66
CA LYS A 143 0.81 -9.47 -12.56
C LYS A 143 0.42 -8.08 -13.03
N LEU A 144 0.41 -7.05 -12.19
CA LEU A 144 -0.16 -5.75 -12.59
C LEU A 144 0.87 -4.73 -13.05
N ILE A 145 2.14 -4.86 -12.69
CA ILE A 145 3.16 -3.86 -12.98
C ILE A 145 4.20 -4.37 -13.98
N GLU A 146 4.85 -5.51 -13.71
CA GLU A 146 6.09 -5.91 -14.41
C GLU A 146 5.90 -6.92 -15.54
N HIS A 147 5.05 -7.94 -15.35
CA HIS A 147 4.86 -9.03 -16.32
C HIS A 147 3.39 -9.11 -16.75
N VAL A 148 2.87 -7.97 -17.19
CA VAL A 148 1.46 -7.79 -17.55
C VAL A 148 1.05 -8.62 -18.77
N GLU A 149 2.03 -8.95 -19.61
CA GLU A 149 1.93 -9.83 -20.78
C GLU A 149 1.86 -11.32 -20.43
N GLY A 150 2.15 -11.69 -19.18
CA GLY A 150 2.09 -13.06 -18.71
C GLY A 150 0.68 -13.65 -18.78
N LYS A 151 0.59 -14.97 -18.99
CA LYS A 151 -0.68 -15.71 -19.06
C LYS A 151 -1.57 -15.50 -17.83
N ASP A 152 -0.97 -15.24 -16.68
CA ASP A 152 -1.66 -15.05 -15.39
C ASP A 152 -2.04 -13.59 -15.10
N SER A 153 -1.74 -12.65 -16.01
CA SER A 153 -2.14 -11.25 -15.91
C SER A 153 -3.06 -10.86 -17.05
N GLN A 154 -2.52 -10.68 -18.26
CA GLN A 154 -3.22 -10.12 -19.43
C GLN A 154 -4.04 -8.85 -19.12
N ILE A 155 -3.67 -8.09 -18.09
CA ILE A 155 -4.32 -6.83 -17.71
C ILE A 155 -3.48 -5.67 -18.23
N PHE A 156 -3.81 -5.18 -19.42
CA PHE A 156 -3.05 -4.12 -20.09
C PHE A 156 -3.60 -2.72 -19.83
N ILE A 157 -4.84 -2.63 -19.33
CA ILE A 157 -5.46 -1.34 -19.05
C ILE A 157 -4.60 -0.54 -18.07
N ARG A 158 -4.31 0.71 -18.41
CA ARG A 158 -3.67 1.67 -17.50
C ARG A 158 -4.75 2.38 -16.71
N SER A 159 -5.13 1.81 -15.58
CA SER A 159 -6.10 2.42 -14.67
C SER A 159 -5.58 2.43 -13.23
N PHE A 160 -6.12 3.35 -12.44
CA PHE A 160 -5.81 3.55 -11.03
C PHE A 160 -7.09 3.94 -10.32
N ALA A 161 -7.30 3.44 -9.10
CA ALA A 161 -8.45 3.80 -8.28
C ALA A 161 -8.02 4.02 -6.83
N SER A 162 -8.81 4.82 -6.12
CA SER A 162 -8.61 5.16 -4.71
C SER A 162 -9.97 5.39 -4.02
N GLY A 163 -9.97 5.49 -2.68
CA GLY A 163 -11.18 5.73 -1.88
C GLY A 163 -11.94 4.47 -1.46
N GLY A 164 -11.34 3.28 -1.61
CA GLY A 164 -11.81 2.03 -1.02
C GLY A 164 -11.18 1.76 0.35
N LEU A 165 -11.75 0.83 1.13
CA LEU A 165 -11.22 0.49 2.47
C LEU A 165 -9.79 -0.04 2.44
N GLY A 166 -9.40 -0.73 1.37
CA GLY A 166 -8.03 -1.26 1.17
C GLY A 166 -7.02 -0.20 0.69
N GLY A 167 -7.43 1.05 0.52
CA GLY A 167 -6.59 2.11 -0.04
C GLY A 167 -6.51 2.09 -1.57
N PRO A 168 -5.49 2.74 -2.15
CA PRO A 168 -5.32 2.82 -3.59
C PRO A 168 -5.05 1.46 -4.24
N ILE A 169 -5.55 1.28 -5.47
CA ILE A 169 -5.56 0.02 -6.21
C ILE A 169 -4.96 0.26 -7.60
N ILE A 170 -3.96 -0.56 -7.96
CA ILE A 170 -3.39 -0.59 -9.30
C ILE A 170 -4.34 -1.35 -10.23
N LYS A 171 -4.67 -0.75 -11.37
CA LYS A 171 -5.54 -1.36 -12.39
C LYS A 171 -6.92 -1.76 -11.86
N GLY A 172 -7.52 -0.89 -11.03
CA GLY A 172 -8.81 -1.14 -10.38
C GLY A 172 -9.99 -1.22 -11.37
N PRO A 173 -10.34 -0.12 -12.07
CA PRO A 173 -11.38 -0.11 -13.08
C PRO A 173 -10.95 -0.93 -14.30
N ARG A 174 -11.83 -1.83 -14.79
CA ARG A 174 -11.54 -2.71 -15.92
C ARG A 174 -12.74 -2.84 -16.84
N TYR A 175 -12.45 -3.01 -18.12
CA TYR A 175 -13.41 -3.33 -19.16
C TYR A 175 -13.02 -4.69 -19.79
N ASP A 176 -13.96 -5.31 -20.50
CA ASP A 176 -13.70 -6.43 -21.41
C ASP A 176 -13.06 -7.69 -20.78
N GLY A 177 -13.50 -8.10 -19.60
CA GLY A 177 -13.19 -9.44 -19.08
C GLY A 177 -11.80 -9.64 -18.47
N GLN A 178 -10.98 -8.58 -18.34
CA GLN A 178 -9.62 -8.63 -17.77
C GLN A 178 -9.62 -8.84 -16.23
N HIS A 179 -10.22 -9.92 -15.72
CA HIS A 179 -10.46 -10.14 -14.28
C HIS A 179 -9.55 -11.20 -13.63
N HIS A 180 -8.42 -11.57 -14.26
CA HIS A 180 -7.57 -12.68 -13.80
C HIS A 180 -6.95 -12.50 -12.40
N PHE A 181 -6.72 -11.26 -11.97
CA PHE A 181 -6.17 -10.94 -10.65
C PHE A 181 -6.62 -9.57 -10.19
N GLN A 182 -7.10 -9.42 -8.96
CA GLN A 182 -7.53 -8.14 -8.40
C GLN A 182 -6.57 -7.70 -7.28
N ASP A 183 -6.10 -6.46 -7.37
CA ASP A 183 -5.34 -5.84 -6.28
C ASP A 183 -6.28 -5.55 -5.09
N ALA A 184 -5.92 -6.06 -3.91
CA ALA A 184 -6.66 -5.87 -2.65
C ALA A 184 -6.51 -4.45 -2.07
N GLY A 185 -5.61 -3.65 -2.63
CA GLY A 185 -5.31 -2.29 -2.23
C GLY A 185 -4.05 -2.18 -1.38
N LEU A 186 -3.40 -1.02 -1.49
CA LEU A 186 -2.12 -0.70 -0.83
C LEU A 186 -2.12 -1.01 0.67
N TYR A 187 -3.16 -0.63 1.41
CA TYR A 187 -3.18 -0.79 2.87
C TYR A 187 -3.35 -2.24 3.28
N THR A 188 -4.24 -2.98 2.60
CA THR A 188 -4.41 -4.43 2.83
C THR A 188 -3.10 -5.17 2.58
N ASN A 189 -2.44 -4.88 1.46
CA ASN A 189 -1.17 -5.53 1.10
C ASN A 189 -0.02 -5.10 2.03
N ALA A 190 -0.05 -3.87 2.55
CA ALA A 190 0.93 -3.39 3.53
C ALA A 190 0.74 -4.04 4.91
N GLU A 191 -0.49 -4.29 5.33
CA GLU A 191 -0.80 -5.06 6.54
C GLU A 191 -0.36 -6.52 6.40
N GLU A 192 -0.65 -7.18 5.27
CA GLU A 192 -0.13 -8.53 4.97
C GLU A 192 1.40 -8.56 5.08
N PHE A 193 2.08 -7.60 4.43
CA PHE A 193 3.54 -7.50 4.48
C PHE A 193 4.06 -7.36 5.91
N ARG A 194 3.44 -6.47 6.70
CA ARG A 194 3.79 -6.21 8.09
C ARG A 194 3.66 -7.49 8.92
N ASP A 195 2.48 -8.11 8.88
CA ASP A 195 2.12 -9.22 9.74
C ASP A 195 2.98 -10.46 9.44
N ASP A 196 3.24 -10.73 8.15
CA ASP A 196 4.12 -11.83 7.77
C ASP A 196 5.58 -11.59 8.13
N LEU A 197 6.06 -10.33 8.06
CA LEU A 197 7.42 -9.99 8.46
C LEU A 197 7.58 -10.11 9.99
N GLU A 198 6.63 -9.57 10.76
CA GLU A 198 6.65 -9.68 12.21
C GLU A 198 6.59 -11.13 12.67
N ARG A 199 5.78 -11.96 12.00
CA ARG A 199 5.72 -13.41 12.27
C ARG A 199 7.08 -14.08 12.13
N VAL A 200 7.80 -13.85 11.01
CA VAL A 200 9.11 -14.50 10.81
C VAL A 200 10.20 -13.93 11.72
N LEU A 201 10.18 -12.64 12.01
CA LEU A 201 11.11 -12.01 12.95
C LEU A 201 10.93 -12.58 14.36
N ASN A 202 9.69 -12.67 14.84
CA ASN A 202 9.38 -13.26 16.14
C ASN A 202 9.83 -14.72 16.22
N ASN A 203 9.62 -15.50 15.16
CA ASN A 203 10.09 -16.89 15.12
C ASN A 203 11.62 -16.97 15.18
N SER A 204 12.32 -16.12 14.41
CA SER A 204 13.79 -16.07 14.40
C SER A 204 14.38 -15.57 15.71
N LEU A 205 13.67 -14.72 16.46
CA LEU A 205 14.11 -14.25 17.78
C LEU A 205 13.92 -15.32 18.86
N LYS A 206 12.83 -16.09 18.81
CA LYS A 206 12.51 -17.17 19.75
C LYS A 206 13.40 -18.40 19.60
N ILE A 207 13.68 -18.78 18.36
CA ILE A 207 14.64 -19.85 18.08
C ILE A 207 16.01 -19.23 18.40
N GLY A 208 16.56 -19.52 19.57
CA GLY A 208 18.01 -19.39 19.76
C GLY A 208 18.63 -20.19 18.63
N LEU A 209 19.23 -19.52 17.64
CA LEU A 209 19.86 -20.18 16.51
C LEU A 209 21.10 -20.88 17.07
N SER A 210 20.89 -22.11 17.54
CA SER A 210 21.91 -23.03 18.05
C SER A 210 22.81 -23.52 16.94
#